data_AF-A0A136A2G2-F1
#
_entry.id   AF-A0A136A2G2-F1
#
_cell.length_a   1.000
_cell.length_b   1.000
_cell.length_c   1.000
_cell.angle_alpha   90.00
_cell.angle_beta   90.00
_cell.angle_gamma   90.00
#
_symmetry.space_group_name_H-M   'P 1'
#
loop_
_entity.id
_entity.type
_entity.pdbx_description
1 polymer ?
#
loop_
_entity_poly.entity_id
_entity_poly.type
_entity_poly.pdbx_seq_one_letter_code
_entity_poly.pdbx_strand_id
1 'polypeptide(L)'
;MKFKSIYDPHYRKLVATLVEARKNAGISQTQLAIELGLNSHSYISKIESCERNVTLLDYIRICRVLKFDPKGGIDILMKASSKMR
;
A
#
# COMPACT_ATOMS: atom_id res chain seq x y z
N MET A 1 15.64 -13.29 -13.95
CA MET A 1 15.04 -11.96 -13.75
C MET A 1 14.49 -11.89 -12.31
N LYS A 2 14.95 -10.98 -11.44
CA LYS A 2 14.35 -10.83 -10.09
C LYS A 2 12.95 -10.25 -10.26
N PHE A 3 11.90 -11.07 -10.12
CA PHE A 3 10.52 -10.60 -10.01
C PHE A 3 10.41 -9.74 -8.73
N LYS A 4 10.48 -8.41 -8.88
CA LYS A 4 10.16 -7.49 -7.79
C LYS A 4 8.71 -7.05 -7.96
N SER A 5 7.89 -7.31 -6.94
CA SER A 5 6.47 -6.92 -6.89
C SER A 5 6.24 -5.42 -7.13
N ILE A 6 7.20 -4.54 -6.85
CA ILE A 6 7.08 -3.09 -7.14
C ILE A 6 6.90 -2.75 -8.63
N TYR A 7 7.24 -3.66 -9.55
CA TYR A 7 7.00 -3.50 -10.98
C TYR A 7 5.70 -4.17 -11.46
N ASP A 8 5.04 -4.94 -10.59
CA ASP A 8 3.78 -5.59 -10.92
C ASP A 8 2.65 -4.54 -11.03
N PRO A 9 1.91 -4.49 -12.15
CA PRO A 9 0.83 -3.52 -12.34
C PRO A 9 -0.27 -3.59 -11.27
N HIS A 10 -0.57 -4.79 -10.76
CA HIS A 10 -1.60 -4.98 -9.73
C HIS A 10 -1.10 -4.52 -8.36
N TYR A 11 0.17 -4.76 -8.04
CA TYR A 11 0.79 -4.18 -6.85
C TYR A 11 0.78 -2.64 -6.92
N ARG A 12 1.16 -2.05 -8.06
CA ARG A 12 1.10 -0.59 -8.24
C ARG A 12 -0.31 -0.05 -8.10
N LYS A 13 -1.31 -0.77 -8.62
CA LYS A 13 -2.72 -0.41 -8.45
C LYS A 13 -3.14 -0.45 -6.98
N LEU A 14 -2.75 -1.48 -6.22
CA LEU A 14 -2.98 -1.54 -4.79
C LEU A 14 -2.38 -0.33 -4.06
N VAL A 15 -1.11 0.00 -4.34
CA VAL A 15 -0.43 1.16 -3.75
C VAL A 15 -1.16 2.46 -4.11
N ALA A 16 -1.56 2.65 -5.36
CA ALA A 16 -2.32 3.83 -5.78
C ALA A 16 -3.65 3.96 -5.01
N THR A 17 -4.38 2.86 -4.81
CA THR A 17 -5.61 2.85 -4.01
C THR A 17 -5.35 3.23 -2.54
N LEU A 18 -4.24 2.79 -1.94
CA LEU A 18 -3.86 3.21 -0.59
C LEU A 18 -3.51 4.71 -0.53
N VAL A 19 -2.84 5.25 -1.55
CA VAL A 19 -2.54 6.69 -1.67
C VAL A 19 -3.84 7.50 -1.73
N GLU A 20 -4.80 7.05 -2.54
CA GLU A 20 -6.12 7.69 -2.64
C GLU A 20 -6.86 7.63 -1.30
N ALA A 21 -6.89 6.47 -0.63
CA ALA A 21 -7.49 6.32 0.69
C ALA A 21 -6.85 7.28 1.72
N ARG A 22 -5.51 7.42 1.72
CA ARG A 22 -4.81 8.37 2.59
C ARG A 22 -5.21 9.80 2.30
N LYS A 23 -5.23 10.20 1.02
CA LYS A 23 -5.63 11.55 0.60
C LYS A 23 -7.09 11.85 1.01
N ASN A 24 -7.99 10.89 0.84
CA ASN A 24 -9.40 11.00 1.25
C ASN A 24 -9.57 11.10 2.77
N ALA A 25 -8.69 10.45 3.54
CA ALA A 25 -8.62 10.61 4.99
C ALA A 25 -8.04 11.97 5.43
N GLY A 26 -7.50 12.78 4.51
CA GLY A 26 -6.99 14.12 4.79
C GLY A 26 -5.67 14.16 5.56
N ILE A 27 -4.95 13.04 5.68
CA ILE A 27 -3.70 12.97 6.44
C ILE A 27 -2.48 12.97 5.51
N SER A 28 -1.40 13.61 5.95
CA SER A 28 -0.09 13.60 5.28
C SER A 28 0.63 12.26 5.41
N GLN A 29 1.65 12.04 4.58
CA GLN A 29 2.53 10.86 4.69
C GLN A 29 3.20 10.79 6.07
N THR A 30 3.61 11.94 6.62
CA THR A 30 4.21 12.05 7.95
C THR A 30 3.22 11.67 9.04
N GLN A 31 1.97 12.14 8.97
CA GLN A 31 0.93 11.77 9.93
C GLN A 31 0.65 10.27 9.87
N LEU A 32 0.54 9.68 8.68
CA LEU A 32 0.39 8.23 8.55
C LEU A 32 1.58 7.47 9.15
N ALA A 33 2.82 7.95 8.96
CA ALA A 33 3.99 7.33 9.57
C ALA A 33 3.94 7.37 11.12
N ILE A 34 3.52 8.50 11.69
CA ILE A 34 3.34 8.68 13.13
C ILE A 34 2.29 7.72 13.68
N GLU A 35 1.13 7.63 13.04
CA GLU A 35 0.04 6.71 13.42
C GLU A 35 0.47 5.23 13.37
N LEU A 36 1.43 4.90 12.49
CA LEU A 36 1.99 3.56 12.38
C LEU A 36 3.15 3.29 13.34
N GLY A 37 3.54 4.26 14.18
CA GLY A 37 4.69 4.16 15.09
C GLY A 37 6.03 4.08 14.35
N LEU A 38 6.11 4.66 13.15
CA LEU A 38 7.31 4.63 12.32
C LEU A 38 8.16 5.88 12.54
N ASN A 39 9.44 5.66 12.86
CA ASN A 39 10.41 6.74 13.09
C ASN A 39 10.97 7.34 11.78
N SER A 40 10.71 6.74 10.62
CA SER A 40 11.23 7.22 9.34
C SER A 40 10.18 7.98 8.54
N HIS A 41 10.41 9.28 8.34
CA HIS A 41 9.59 10.12 7.47
C HIS A 41 9.60 9.68 6.00
N SER A 42 10.58 8.87 5.58
CA SER A 42 10.67 8.36 4.20
C SER A 42 9.95 7.04 3.96
N TYR A 43 9.42 6.38 5.01
CA TYR A 43 8.85 5.03 4.86
C TYR A 43 7.62 5.04 3.95
N ILE A 44 6.67 5.93 4.24
CA ILE A 44 5.43 6.06 3.49
C ILE A 44 5.70 6.58 2.08
N SER A 45 6.55 7.60 1.91
CA SER A 45 6.88 8.11 0.58
C SER A 45 7.48 7.03 -0.33
N LYS A 46 8.38 6.19 0.20
CA LYS A 46 8.97 5.05 -0.55
C LYS A 46 7.97 3.95 -0.88
N ILE A 47 6.95 3.74 -0.04
CA ILE A 47 5.85 2.83 -0.38
C ILE A 47 5.02 3.43 -1.51
N GLU A 48 4.61 4.69 -1.36
CA GLU A 48 3.76 5.39 -2.33
C GLU A 48 4.43 5.57 -3.70
N SER A 49 5.77 5.70 -3.75
CA SER A 49 6.54 5.73 -4.99
C SER A 49 6.90 4.35 -5.55
N CYS A 50 6.48 3.27 -4.90
CA CYS A 50 6.85 1.89 -5.24
C CYS A 50 8.37 1.65 -5.27
N GLU A 51 9.14 2.37 -4.44
CA GLU A 51 10.56 2.07 -4.19
C GLU A 51 10.73 1.00 -3.11
N ARG A 52 9.71 0.85 -2.24
CA ARG A 52 9.66 -0.13 -1.16
C ARG A 52 8.36 -0.94 -1.22
N ASN A 53 8.48 -2.25 -1.03
CA ASN A 53 7.32 -3.10 -0.85
C ASN A 53 6.66 -2.87 0.51
N VAL A 54 5.34 -2.88 0.54
CA VAL A 54 4.56 -2.96 1.77
C VAL A 54 4.54 -4.42 2.24
N THR A 55 4.84 -4.66 3.51
CA THR A 55 4.65 -6.00 4.09
C THR A 55 3.16 -6.23 4.35
N LEU A 56 2.71 -7.48 4.47
CA LEU A 56 1.29 -7.76 4.76
C LEU A 56 0.84 -7.14 6.09
N LEU A 57 1.69 -7.19 7.12
CA LEU A 57 1.38 -6.58 8.42
C LEU A 57 1.28 -5.05 8.31
N ASP A 58 2.19 -4.41 7.59
CA ASP A 58 2.13 -2.97 7.36
C ASP A 58 0.89 -2.59 6.55
N TYR A 59 0.53 -3.39 5.55
CA TYR A 59 -0.69 -3.21 4.78
C TYR A 59 -1.92 -3.21 5.70
N ILE A 60 -2.07 -4.23 6.56
CA ILE A 60 -3.20 -4.29 7.51
C ILE A 60 -3.21 -3.10 8.45
N ARG A 61 -2.05 -2.66 8.94
CA ARG A 61 -1.95 -1.48 9.82
C ARG A 61 -2.35 -0.20 9.09
N ILE A 62 -1.86 0.01 7.87
CA ILE A 62 -2.24 1.14 7.01
C ILE A 62 -3.75 1.13 6.78
N CYS A 63 -4.33 -0.02 6.44
CA CYS A 63 -5.77 -0.16 6.22
C CYS A 63 -6.59 0.28 7.45
N ARG A 64 -6.15 -0.11 8.66
CA ARG A 64 -6.81 0.28 9.91
C ARG A 64 -6.77 1.79 10.14
N VAL A 65 -5.60 2.41 9.99
CA VAL A 65 -5.44 3.87 10.15
C VAL A 65 -6.31 4.62 9.14
N LEU A 66 -6.35 4.14 7.89
CA LEU A 66 -7.09 4.77 6.80
C LEU A 66 -8.58 4.39 6.74
N LYS A 67 -9.07 3.54 7.66
CA LYS A 67 -10.42 2.96 7.63
C LYS A 67 -10.76 2.33 6.27
N PHE A 68 -9.77 1.75 5.62
CA PHE A 68 -9.88 1.08 4.33
C PHE A 68 -10.08 -0.42 4.54
N ASP A 69 -11.01 -1.04 3.80
CA ASP A 69 -11.23 -2.49 3.87
C ASP A 69 -10.05 -3.26 3.27
N PRO A 70 -9.29 -4.03 4.06
CA PRO A 70 -8.15 -4.78 3.55
C PRO A 70 -8.54 -5.80 2.47
N LYS A 71 -9.77 -6.35 2.51
CA LYS A 71 -10.21 -7.34 1.54
C LYS A 71 -10.28 -6.74 0.14
N GLY A 72 -10.82 -5.52 0.02
CA GLY A 72 -10.90 -4.80 -1.25
C GLY A 72 -9.54 -4.63 -1.94
N GLY A 73 -8.48 -4.33 -1.18
CA GLY A 73 -7.13 -4.26 -1.75
C GLY A 73 -6.53 -5.63 -2.11
N ILE A 74 -6.83 -6.69 -1.34
CA ILE A 74 -6.42 -8.06 -1.70
C ILE A 74 -7.12 -8.53 -2.98
N ASP A 75 -8.38 -8.15 -3.19
CA ASP A 75 -9.13 -8.49 -4.41
C ASP A 75 -8.47 -7.88 -5.66
N ILE A 76 -7.79 -6.72 -5.56
CA ILE A 76 -7.01 -6.13 -6.66
C ILE A 76 -5.87 -7.07 -7.09
N LEU A 77 -5.21 -7.70 -6.11
CA LEU A 77 -4.12 -8.65 -6.34
C LEU A 77 -4.65 -9.99 -6.85
N MET A 78 -5.77 -10.49 -6.32
CA MET A 78 -6.36 -11.77 -6.73
C MET A 78 -6.89 -11.76 -8.18
N LYS A 79 -7.40 -10.62 -8.65
CA LYS A 79 -7.78 -10.42 -10.06
C LYS A 79 -6.59 -10.52 -11.02
N ALA A 80 -5.36 -10.32 -10.54
CA ALA A 80 -4.12 -10.56 -11.29
C ALA A 80 -3.88 -12.05 -11.53
N SER A 81 -3.97 -12.83 -10.44
CA SER A 81 -3.67 -14.26 -10.45
C SER A 81 -4.66 -15.05 -11.30
N SER A 82 -5.89 -14.57 -11.44
CA SER A 82 -6.94 -15.21 -12.25
C SER A 82 -6.68 -15.14 -13.77
N LYS A 83 -5.83 -14.22 -14.24
CA LYS A 83 -5.42 -14.09 -15.65
C LYS A 83 -4.10 -14.80 -15.98
N MET A 84 -3.45 -15.41 -14.99
CA MET A 84 -2.18 -16.15 -15.15
C MET A 84 -2.42 -17.65 -15.40
N ARG A 85 -3.55 -17.99 -16.01
CA ARG A 85 -3.95 -19.34 -16.42
C ARG A 85 -4.12 -19.38 -17.92
#